data_AF-A0AAV5I707-F1
#
_entry.id   AF-A0AAV5I707-F1
#
_cell.length_a   1.000
_cell.length_b   1.000
_cell.length_c   1.000
_cell.angle_alpha   90.00
_cell.angle_beta   90.00
_cell.angle_gamma   90.00
#
_symmetry.space_group_name_H-M   'P 1'
#
loop_
_entity.id
_entity.type
_entity.pdbx_description
1 polymer ?
#
loop_
_entity_poly.entity_id
_entity_poly.type
_entity_poly.pdbx_seq_one_letter_code
_entity_poly.pdbx_strand_id
1 'polypeptide(L)'
;MREALIPLLQLSDSPRIVNVSSSGGLKNVSNEWATAILSDAENLTQEKVDEILSQYLKDYKEGSLETKGWPAYFSACTLSKAAMNAYTRILAKKYSGFCINCVCPGFVKTDRYKL
;
A
#
# COMPACT_ATOMS: atom_id res chain seq x y z
N MET A 1 12.29 6.93 -3.46
CA MET A 1 12.88 7.57 -2.25
C MET A 1 13.37 6.56 -1.22
N ARG A 2 12.59 5.56 -0.78
CA ARG A 2 13.06 4.55 0.21
C ARG A 2 14.19 3.65 -0.28
N GLU A 3 14.15 3.19 -1.54
CA GLU A 3 15.20 2.33 -2.10
C GLU A 3 16.56 3.02 -2.09
N ALA A 4 16.58 4.34 -2.25
CA ALA A 4 17.80 5.15 -2.19
C ALA A 4 18.43 5.17 -0.79
N LEU A 5 17.67 4.90 0.27
CA LEU A 5 18.16 4.89 1.65
C LEU A 5 18.52 3.48 2.15
N ILE A 6 18.20 2.42 1.38
CA ILE A 6 18.51 1.04 1.78
C ILE A 6 20.01 0.84 2.02
N PRO A 7 20.94 1.31 1.16
CA PRO A 7 22.37 1.12 1.40
C PRO A 7 22.85 1.76 2.72
N LEU A 8 22.26 2.89 3.11
CA LEU A 8 22.57 3.55 4.38
C LEU A 8 21.96 2.81 5.57
N LEU A 9 20.73 2.30 5.44
CA LEU A 9 20.08 1.51 6.47
C LEU A 9 20.83 0.20 6.74
N GLN A 10 21.46 -0.40 5.72
CA GLN A 10 22.30 -1.60 5.90
C GLN A 10 23.52 -1.37 6.79
N LEU A 11 23.92 -0.12 7.05
CA LEU A 11 25.01 0.22 7.96
C LEU A 11 24.57 0.29 9.44
N SER A 12 23.25 0.20 9.71
CA SER A 12 22.71 0.21 11.06
C SER A 12 22.70 -1.20 11.66
N ASP A 13 23.01 -1.31 12.95
CA ASP A 13 22.85 -2.56 13.72
C ASP A 13 21.37 -2.91 13.99
N SER A 14 20.45 -1.95 13.82
CA SER A 14 19.01 -2.15 13.99
C SER A 14 18.21 -1.29 12.99
N PRO A 15 18.19 -1.66 11.69
CA PRO A 15 17.51 -0.87 10.67
C PRO A 15 15.98 -0.97 10.80
N ARG A 16 15.32 0.19 10.73
CA ARG A 16 13.86 0.30 10.89
C ARG A 16 13.25 1.13 9.77
N ILE A 17 12.16 0.64 9.21
CA ILE A 17 11.30 1.37 8.27
C ILE A 17 9.88 1.31 8.79
N VAL A 18 9.26 2.47 8.99
CA VAL A 18 7.87 2.60 9.41
C VAL A 18 7.10 3.35 8.33
N ASN A 19 6.18 2.64 7.68
CA ASN A 19 5.29 3.22 6.68
C ASN A 19 3.98 3.67 7.37
N VAL A 20 3.70 4.97 7.33
CA VAL A 20 2.45 5.51 7.89
C VAL A 20 1.29 5.21 6.94
N SER A 21 0.42 4.29 7.35
CA SER A 21 -0.72 3.78 6.58
C SER A 21 -2.07 4.22 7.17
N SER A 22 -3.14 3.49 6.88
CA SER A 22 -4.51 3.69 7.39
C SER A 22 -5.17 2.36 7.72
N SER A 23 -6.19 2.38 8.59
CA SER A 23 -6.99 1.20 8.95
C SER A 23 -7.85 0.70 7.78
N GLY A 24 -8.08 1.53 6.76
CA GLY A 24 -8.81 1.19 5.55
C GLY A 24 -7.98 0.44 4.50
N GLY A 25 -7.14 -0.51 4.93
CA GLY A 25 -6.31 -1.33 4.04
C GLY A 25 -7.12 -2.31 3.17
N LEU A 26 -6.62 -3.54 3.02
CA LEU A 26 -7.20 -4.55 2.14
C LEU A 26 -8.72 -4.76 2.29
N LYS A 27 -9.25 -4.70 3.52
CA LYS A 27 -10.68 -4.87 3.81
C LYS A 27 -11.62 -3.87 3.12
N ASN A 28 -11.09 -2.73 2.68
CA ASN A 28 -11.86 -1.68 2.02
C ASN A 28 -11.67 -1.71 0.48
N VAL A 29 -10.81 -2.59 -0.04
CA VAL A 29 -10.68 -2.81 -1.49
C VAL A 29 -11.83 -3.70 -1.92
N SER A 30 -12.78 -3.16 -2.68
CA SER A 30 -13.95 -3.90 -3.17
C SER A 30 -13.71 -4.62 -4.50
N ASN A 31 -12.63 -4.29 -5.21
CA ASN A 31 -12.27 -4.97 -6.46
C ASN A 31 -11.70 -6.35 -6.12
N GLU A 32 -12.40 -7.41 -6.52
CA GLU A 32 -12.09 -8.79 -6.13
C GLU A 32 -10.72 -9.25 -6.65
N TRP A 33 -10.38 -8.89 -7.89
CA TRP A 33 -9.09 -9.20 -8.50
C TRP A 33 -7.93 -8.58 -7.71
N ALA A 34 -8.01 -7.27 -7.43
CA ALA A 34 -7.01 -6.57 -6.63
C ALA A 34 -6.94 -7.15 -5.21
N THR A 35 -8.07 -7.50 -4.61
CA THR A 35 -8.14 -8.08 -3.26
C THR A 35 -7.45 -9.44 -3.22
N ALA A 36 -7.73 -10.32 -4.18
CA ALA A 36 -7.11 -11.64 -4.26
C ALA A 36 -5.58 -11.53 -4.32
N ILE A 37 -5.06 -10.68 -5.19
CA ILE A 37 -3.61 -10.47 -5.34
C ILE A 37 -3.00 -9.86 -4.08
N LEU A 38 -3.58 -8.80 -3.52
CA LEU A 38 -3.02 -8.11 -2.34
C LEU A 38 -3.10 -8.96 -1.07
N SER A 39 -4.03 -9.92 -1.01
CA SER A 39 -4.17 -10.87 0.10
C SER A 39 -3.11 -11.97 0.11
N ASP A 40 -2.65 -12.40 -1.07
CA ASP A 40 -1.72 -13.51 -1.25
C ASP A 40 -0.28 -13.12 -0.87
N ALA A 41 0.01 -13.25 0.43
CA ALA A 41 1.30 -12.95 1.04
C ALA A 41 2.49 -13.60 0.33
N GLU A 42 2.28 -14.84 -0.10
CA GLU A 42 3.39 -15.73 -0.48
C GLU A 42 3.86 -15.44 -1.90
N ASN A 43 2.91 -15.13 -2.78
CA ASN A 43 3.17 -14.83 -4.19
C ASN A 43 3.10 -13.34 -4.52
N LEU A 44 3.06 -12.47 -3.52
CA LEU A 44 3.03 -11.04 -3.71
C LEU A 44 4.38 -10.53 -4.25
N THR A 45 4.33 -9.76 -5.35
CA THR A 45 5.52 -9.12 -5.94
C THR A 45 5.26 -7.64 -6.19
N GLN A 46 6.32 -6.89 -6.44
CA GLN A 46 6.22 -5.45 -6.69
C GLN A 46 5.44 -5.19 -7.98
N GLU A 47 5.70 -6.00 -9.01
CA GLU A 47 5.08 -5.90 -10.33
C GLU A 47 3.56 -6.08 -10.25
N LYS A 48 3.09 -7.04 -9.44
CA LYS A 48 1.66 -7.25 -9.20
C LYS A 48 1.00 -6.05 -8.50
N VAL A 49 1.69 -5.41 -7.56
CA VAL A 49 1.20 -4.20 -6.89
C VAL A 49 1.13 -3.04 -7.89
N ASP A 50 2.16 -2.89 -8.72
CA ASP A 50 2.23 -1.84 -9.76
C ASP A 50 1.17 -2.05 -10.85
N GLU A 51 0.87 -3.30 -11.21
CA GLU A 51 -0.20 -3.65 -12.15
C GLU A 51 -1.58 -3.21 -11.63
N ILE A 52 -1.89 -3.49 -10.36
CA ILE A 52 -3.14 -3.05 -9.72
C ILE A 52 -3.26 -1.53 -9.73
N LEU A 53 -2.19 -0.82 -9.36
CA LEU A 53 -2.20 0.64 -9.33
C LEU A 53 -2.35 1.23 -10.73
N SER A 54 -1.70 0.63 -11.73
CA SER A 54 -1.80 1.04 -13.13
C SER A 54 -3.21 0.83 -13.69
N GLN A 55 -3.81 -0.33 -13.39
CA GLN A 55 -5.19 -0.66 -13.78
C GLN A 55 -6.19 0.28 -13.10
N TYR A 56 -6.03 0.55 -11.80
CA TYR A 56 -6.85 1.54 -11.09
C TYR A 56 -6.77 2.94 -11.75
N LEU A 57 -5.56 3.41 -12.10
CA LEU A 57 -5.38 4.71 -12.76
C LEU A 57 -5.99 4.76 -14.15
N LYS A 58 -5.96 3.64 -14.88
CA LYS A 58 -6.64 3.51 -16.18
C LYS A 58 -8.16 3.62 -16.00
N ASP A 59 -8.73 2.82 -15.11
CA ASP A 59 -10.19 2.82 -14.86
C ASP A 59 -10.67 4.17 -14.30
N TYR A 60 -9.84 4.85 -13.50
CA TYR A 60 -10.11 6.22 -13.06
C TYR A 60 -10.21 7.21 -14.24
N LYS A 61 -9.25 7.16 -15.17
CA LYS A 61 -9.24 8.05 -16.36
C LYS A 61 -10.41 7.78 -17.30
N GLU A 62 -10.84 6.52 -17.38
CA GLU A 62 -11.98 6.09 -18.20
C GLU A 62 -13.34 6.34 -17.50
N GLY A 63 -13.35 6.81 -16.25
CA GLY A 63 -14.57 7.03 -15.48
C GLY A 63 -15.31 5.73 -15.12
N SER A 64 -14.60 4.60 -15.08
CA SER A 64 -15.17 3.26 -14.93
C SER A 64 -14.94 2.64 -13.55
N LEU A 65 -14.61 3.45 -12.52
CA LEU A 65 -14.26 2.92 -11.20
C LEU A 65 -15.36 2.04 -10.59
N GLU A 66 -16.58 2.56 -10.53
CA GLU A 66 -17.72 1.86 -9.93
C GLU A 66 -18.08 0.59 -10.69
N THR A 67 -18.11 0.66 -12.03
CA THR A 67 -18.45 -0.49 -12.88
C THR A 67 -17.39 -1.58 -12.85
N LYS A 68 -16.14 -1.24 -12.51
CA LYS A 68 -15.03 -2.17 -12.27
C LYS A 68 -14.92 -2.60 -10.80
N GLY A 69 -15.86 -2.21 -9.94
CA GLY A 69 -15.92 -2.62 -8.55
C GLY A 69 -14.86 -1.98 -7.65
N TRP A 70 -14.24 -0.87 -8.06
CA TRP A 70 -13.34 -0.12 -7.20
C TRP A 70 -14.11 0.60 -6.07
N PRO A 71 -13.47 0.95 -4.93
CA PRO A 71 -14.17 1.56 -3.82
C PRO A 71 -14.83 2.89 -4.23
N ALA A 72 -16.08 3.12 -3.85
CA ALA A 72 -16.80 4.35 -4.18
C ALA A 72 -16.28 5.58 -3.41
N TYR A 73 -15.88 5.40 -2.16
CA TYR A 73 -15.41 6.47 -1.27
C TYR A 73 -13.95 6.32 -0.93
N PHE A 74 -13.23 7.45 -0.91
CA PHE A 74 -11.80 7.50 -0.61
C PHE A 74 -10.96 6.52 -1.46
N SER A 75 -11.40 6.21 -2.68
CA SER A 75 -10.88 5.12 -3.51
C SER A 75 -9.36 5.12 -3.65
N ALA A 76 -8.80 6.25 -4.07
CA ALA A 76 -7.35 6.41 -4.21
C ALA A 76 -6.60 6.29 -2.87
N CYS A 77 -7.20 6.78 -1.77
CA CYS A 77 -6.60 6.63 -0.45
C CYS A 77 -6.62 5.16 0.02
N THR A 78 -7.74 4.46 -0.18
CA THR A 78 -7.87 3.03 0.12
C THR A 78 -6.85 2.22 -0.67
N LEU A 79 -6.78 2.41 -1.99
CA LEU A 79 -5.85 1.67 -2.83
C LEU A 79 -4.39 1.97 -2.52
N SER A 80 -4.02 3.25 -2.37
CA SER A 80 -2.63 3.63 -2.05
C SER A 80 -2.17 3.08 -0.70
N LYS A 81 -3.06 3.02 0.31
CA LYS A 81 -2.72 2.45 1.62
C LYS A 81 -2.70 0.91 1.60
N ALA A 82 -3.58 0.26 0.84
CA ALA A 82 -3.53 -1.19 0.64
C ALA A 82 -2.25 -1.61 -0.09
N ALA A 83 -1.88 -0.92 -1.17
CA ALA A 83 -0.63 -1.14 -1.90
C ALA A 83 0.61 -0.89 -1.03
N MET A 84 0.60 0.16 -0.19
CA MET A 84 1.68 0.41 0.77
C MET A 84 1.85 -0.72 1.78
N ASN A 85 0.75 -1.28 2.30
CA ASN A 85 0.78 -2.41 3.22
C ASN A 85 1.33 -3.66 2.52
N ALA A 86 0.86 -3.95 1.30
CA ALA A 86 1.35 -5.04 0.48
C ALA A 86 2.86 -4.91 0.24
N TYR A 87 3.32 -3.74 -0.20
CA TYR A 87 4.74 -3.50 -0.43
C TYR A 87 5.58 -3.61 0.86
N THR A 88 5.03 -3.21 2.01
CA THR A 88 5.70 -3.37 3.31
C THR A 88 6.03 -4.84 3.56
N ARG A 89 5.12 -5.77 3.23
CA ARG A 89 5.34 -7.22 3.35
C ARG A 89 6.42 -7.70 2.39
N ILE A 90 6.42 -7.24 1.14
CA ILE A 90 7.44 -7.57 0.14
C ILE A 90 8.83 -7.18 0.67
N LEU A 91 8.97 -5.96 1.19
CA LEU A 91 10.25 -5.51 1.74
C LEU A 91 10.67 -6.29 2.97
N ALA A 92 9.75 -6.56 3.89
CA ALA A 92 10.06 -7.33 5.09
C ALA A 92 10.59 -8.73 4.73
N LYS A 93 10.04 -9.36 3.68
CA LYS A 93 10.54 -10.64 3.15
C LYS A 93 11.91 -10.49 2.47
N LYS A 94 12.12 -9.41 1.72
CA LYS A 94 13.39 -9.14 0.99
C LYS A 94 14.55 -8.78 1.93
N TYR A 95 14.28 -8.08 3.03
CA TYR A 95 15.28 -7.57 3.98
C TYR A 95 14.99 -8.12 5.38
N SER A 96 15.23 -9.42 5.59
CA SER A 96 14.92 -10.13 6.84
C SER A 96 15.63 -9.58 8.09
N GLY A 97 16.74 -8.86 7.93
CA GLY A 97 17.44 -8.16 9.02
C GLY A 97 16.83 -6.81 9.42
N PHE A 98 15.77 -6.35 8.73
CA PHE A 98 15.15 -5.05 8.95
C PHE A 98 13.82 -5.20 9.67
N CYS A 99 13.50 -4.30 10.59
CA CYS A 99 12.14 -4.14 11.08
C CYS A 99 11.35 -3.23 10.14
N ILE A 100 10.58 -3.80 9.22
CA ILE A 100 9.80 -3.06 8.22
C ILE A 100 8.31 -3.28 8.49
N ASN A 101 7.62 -2.22 8.92
CA ASN A 101 6.22 -2.31 9.35
C ASN A 101 5.38 -1.15 8.80
N CYS A 102 4.07 -1.33 8.83
CA CYS A 102 3.10 -0.28 8.55
C CYS A 102 2.23 -0.03 9.79
N VAL A 103 1.83 1.23 10.01
CA VAL A 103 1.00 1.61 11.16
C VAL A 103 -0.11 2.56 10.75
N CYS A 104 -1.32 2.35 11.27
CA CYS A 104 -2.38 3.34 11.23
C CYS A 104 -2.28 4.21 12.50
N PRO A 105 -2.06 5.52 12.39
CA PRO A 105 -1.95 6.40 13.57
C PRO A 105 -3.32 6.71 14.22
N GLY A 106 -4.42 6.18 13.68
CA GLY A 106 -5.78 6.56 14.05
C GLY A 106 -6.25 7.83 13.34
N PHE A 107 -7.39 8.36 13.78
CA PHE A 107 -7.91 9.63 13.29
C PHE A 107 -7.23 10.78 14.04
N VAL A 108 -6.28 11.44 13.36
CA VAL A 108 -5.44 12.49 13.96
C VAL A 108 -5.87 13.85 13.43
N LYS A 109 -6.09 14.82 14.34
CA LYS A 109 -6.43 16.21 14.01
C LYS A 109 -5.23 16.88 13.30
N THR A 110 -5.28 16.90 11.98
CA THR A 110 -4.27 17.49 11.10
C THR A 110 -4.95 18.30 9.99
N ASP A 111 -4.20 19.07 9.21
CA ASP A 111 -4.73 19.91 8.13
C ASP A 111 -5.46 19.11 7.04
N ARG A 112 -5.17 17.80 6.91
CA ARG A 112 -5.81 16.90 5.95
C ARG A 112 -7.34 16.83 6.08
N TYR A 113 -7.88 17.15 7.25
CA TYR A 113 -9.30 17.09 7.55
C TYR A 113 -9.92 18.49 7.75
N LYS A 114 -9.20 19.56 7.40
CA LYS A 114 -9.75 20.91 7.37
C LYS A 114 -10.47 21.10 6.03
N LEU A 115 -11.75 21.49 6.11
CA LEU A 115 -12.57 21.92 4.97
C LEU A 115 -12.12 23.29 4.46
#